data_AF-A0A926FMY9-F1
#
_entry.id   AF-A0A926FMY9-F1
#
_cell.length_a   1.000
_cell.length_b   1.000
_cell.length_c   1.000
_cell.angle_alpha   90.00
_cell.angle_beta   90.00
_cell.angle_gamma   90.00
#
_symmetry.space_group_name_H-M   'P 1'
#
loop_
_entity.id
_entity.type
_entity.pdbx_description
1 polymer ?
#
loop_
_entity_poly.entity_id
_entity_poly.type
_entity_poly.pdbx_seq_one_letter_code
_entity_poly.pdbx_strand_id
1 'polypeptide(L)' 'PLGAPEGERGIDARMPRERVPQAVAALAAAGVEVFGVERQASSLEEIFLEVTGGETV' A
#
# COMPACT_ATOMS: atom_id res chain seq x y z
N PRO A 1 0.25 -3.84 -12.23
CA PRO A 1 -0.75 -3.27 -11.30
C PRO A 1 -2.02 -2.86 -12.06
N LEU A 2 -3.17 -3.45 -11.75
CA LEU A 2 -4.45 -2.86 -12.16
C LEU A 2 -4.58 -1.58 -11.33
N GLY A 3 -4.37 -0.43 -11.96
CA GLY A 3 -4.51 0.86 -11.31
C GLY A 3 -5.93 1.01 -10.77
N ALA A 4 -6.06 1.61 -9.59
CA ALA A 4 -7.36 1.93 -9.00
C ALA A 4 -8.22 2.66 -10.07
N PRO A 5 -9.52 2.33 -10.18
CA PRO A 5 -10.40 2.98 -11.14
C PRO A 5 -10.31 4.51 -10.97
N GLU A 6 -10.18 5.25 -12.08
CA GLU A 6 -10.06 6.71 -12.07
C GLU A 6 -11.22 7.33 -11.27
N GLY A 7 -10.91 7.83 -10.07
CA GLY A 7 -11.88 8.47 -9.18
C GLY A 7 -11.77 8.05 -7.70
N GLU A 8 -11.18 6.89 -7.40
CA GLU A 8 -10.98 6.45 -6.01
C GLU A 8 -9.69 7.05 -5.43
N ARG A 9 -9.86 8.08 -4.58
CA ARG A 9 -8.76 8.66 -3.81
C ARG A 9 -8.39 7.73 -2.65
N GLY A 10 -7.29 6.98 -2.82
CA GLY A 10 -6.68 6.16 -1.77
C GLY A 10 -5.52 6.86 -1.05
N ILE A 11 -5.09 6.27 0.07
CA ILE A 11 -3.86 6.66 0.77
C ILE A 11 -2.91 5.46 0.75
N ASP A 12 -1.70 5.67 0.21
CA ASP A 12 -0.64 4.67 0.23
C ASP A 12 0.20 4.82 1.50
N ALA A 13 0.38 3.71 2.22
CA ALA A 13 1.16 3.68 3.45
C ALA A 13 2.03 2.42 3.51
N ARG A 14 3.29 2.59 3.88
CA ARG A 14 4.22 1.47 4.13
C ARG A 14 4.27 1.17 5.63
N MET A 15 3.82 -0.01 6.01
CA MET A 15 3.91 -0.48 7.39
C MET A 15 3.95 -2.01 7.49
N PRO A 16 4.43 -2.56 8.61
CA PRO A 16 4.30 -3.98 8.91
C PRO A 16 2.83 -4.44 8.91
N ARG A 17 2.55 -5.65 8.41
CA ARG A 17 1.18 -6.15 8.15
C ARG A 17 0.34 -6.22 9.43
N GLU A 18 1.01 -6.54 10.53
CA GLU A 18 0.47 -6.73 11.87
C GLU A 18 0.05 -5.40 12.49
N ARG A 19 0.51 -4.27 11.95
CA ARG A 19 0.13 -2.91 12.35
C ARG A 19 -1.08 -2.35 11.61
N VAL A 20 -1.51 -3.00 10.52
CA VAL A 20 -2.65 -2.55 9.70
C VAL A 20 -3.95 -2.46 10.51
N PRO A 21 -4.32 -3.44 11.37
CA PRO A 21 -5.55 -3.34 12.17
C PRO A 21 -5.57 -2.11 13.09
N GLN A 22 -4.43 -1.79 13.72
CA GLN A 22 -4.30 -0.63 14.61
C GLN A 22 -4.38 0.68 13.83
N ALA A 23 -3.82 0.73 12.62
CA ALA A 23 -3.95 1.89 11.75
C ALA A 23 -5.41 2.11 11.32
N VAL A 24 -6.12 1.05 10.92
CA VAL A 24 -7.56 1.13 10.58
C VAL A 24 -8.39 1.59 11.78
N ALA A 25 -8.12 1.06 12.98
CA ALA A 25 -8.81 1.48 14.19
C ALA A 25 -8.56 2.96 14.52
N ALA A 26 -7.34 3.45 14.33
CA ALA A 26 -7.00 4.86 14.54
C ALA A 26 -7.71 5.78 13.53
N LEU A 27 -7.78 5.38 12.26
CA LEU A 27 -8.52 6.10 11.22
C LEU A 27 -10.01 6.16 11.54
N ALA A 28 -10.62 5.04 11.92
CA ALA A 28 -12.02 4.98 12.33
C ALA A 28 -12.29 5.86 13.56
N ALA A 29 -11.41 5.82 14.57
CA ALA A 29 -11.52 6.68 15.76
C ALA A 29 -11.40 8.18 15.43
N ALA A 30 -10.68 8.52 14.37
CA ALA A 30 -10.59 9.88 13.84
C ALA A 30 -11.79 10.28 12.95
N GLY A 31 -12.77 9.39 12.76
CA GLY A 31 -13.95 9.64 11.92
C GLY A 31 -13.71 9.42 10.43
N VAL A 32 -12.62 8.74 10.05
CA VAL A 32 -12.34 8.37 8.66
C VAL A 32 -13.02 7.04 8.34
N GLU A 33 -13.90 7.03 7.34
CA GLU A 33 -14.55 5.81 6.85
C GLU A 33 -13.60 5.05 5.92
N VAL A 34 -13.27 3.82 6.28
CA VAL A 34 -12.40 2.93 5.50
C VAL A 34 -13.25 1.88 4.81
N PHE A 35 -13.38 1.98 3.49
CA PHE A 35 -14.17 1.04 2.68
C PHE A 35 -13.41 -0.23 2.30
N GLY A 36 -12.09 -0.14 2.22
CA GLY A 36 -11.23 -1.25 1.82
C GLY A 36 -9.78 -1.02 2.24
N VAL A 37 -9.06 -2.12 2.41
CA VAL A 37 -7.62 -2.13 2.60
C VAL A 37 -7.04 -3.11 1.59
N GLU A 38 -6.22 -2.59 0.68
CA GLU A 38 -5.61 -3.40 -0.36
C GLU A 38 -4.11 -3.48 -0.13
N ARG A 39 -3.55 -4.67 -0.38
CA ARG A 39 -2.10 -4.84 -0.41
C ARG A 39 -1.62 -4.47 -1.80
N GLN A 40 -0.85 -3.39 -1.92
CA GLN A 40 -0.06 -3.19 -3.13
C GLN A 40 0.98 -4.30 -3.23
N ALA A 41 0.83 -5.16 -4.25
CA ALA A 41 1.87 -6.09 -4.63
C ALA A 41 2.97 -5.28 -5.33
N SER A 42 4.21 -5.43 -4.86
CA SER A 42 5.37 -4.86 -5.55
C SER A 42 5.36 -5.29 -7.01
N SER A 43 5.69 -4.37 -7.91
CA SER A 43 5.85 -4.74 -9.31
C SER A 43 7.03 -5.70 -9.46
N LEU A 44 7.04 -6.50 -10.54
CA LEU A 44 8.19 -7.36 -10.83
C LEU A 44 9.49 -6.54 -10.97
N GLU A 45 9.38 -5.30 -11.45
CA GLU A 45 10.48 -4.36 -11.56
C GLU A 45 10.98 -3.89 -10.20
N GLU A 46 10.08 -3.58 -9.26
CA GLU A 46 10.46 -3.23 -7.87
C GLU A 46 11.13 -4.41 -7.16
N ILE A 47 10.62 -5.62 -7.35
CA ILE A 47 11.23 -6.84 -6.81
C ILE A 47 12.59 -7.08 -7.45
N PHE A 48 12.71 -6.89 -8.77
CA PHE A 48 13.97 -7.04 -9.48
C PHE A 48 15.02 -6.06 -8.94
N LEU A 49 14.67 -4.77 -8.84
CA LEU A 49 15.57 -3.74 -8.30
C LEU A 49 15.97 -4.01 -6.84
N GLU A 50 15.05 -4.50 -6.01
CA GLU A 50 15.35 -4.89 -4.63
C GLU A 50 16.36 -6.05 -4.57
N VAL A 51 16.19 -7.07 -5.42
CA VAL A 51 17.04 -8.26 -5.46
C VAL A 51 18.41 -7.97 -6.08
N THR A 52 18.48 -7.12 -7.10
CA THR A 52 19.72 -6.78 -7.81
C THR A 52 20.48 -5.60 -7.20
N GLY A 53 19.98 -5.01 -6.12
CA GLY A 53 20.62 -3.86 -5.46
C GLY A 53 20.56 -2.57 -6.27
N GLY A 54 19.65 -2.48 -7.25
CA GLY A 54 19.44 -1.28 -8.06
C GLY A 54 20.55 -1.00 -9.08
N GLU A 55 21.33 -2.00 -9.50
CA GLU A 55 22.36 -1.81 -10.52
C GLU A 55 21.69 -1.50 -11.87
N THR A 56 21.65 -0.20 -12.17
CA THR A 56 21.15 0.34 -13.44
C THR A 56 22.25 0.05 -14.46
N VAL A 57 21.99 -0.88 -15.38
CA VAL A 57 22.79 -0.99 -16.61
C VAL A 57 22.42 0.15 -17.55
#